data_AF-A0A3D3RHQ4-F1
#
_entry.id   AF-A0A3D3RHQ4-F1
#
_cell.length_a   1.000
_cell.length_b   1.000
_cell.length_c   1.000
_cell.angle_alpha   90.00
_cell.angle_beta   90.00
_cell.angle_gamma   90.00
#
_symmetry.space_group_name_H-M   'P 1'
#
loop_
_entity.id
_entity.type
_entity.pdbx_description
1 polymer ?
#
loop_
_entity_poly.entity_id
_entity_poly.type
_entity_poly.pdbx_seq_one_letter_code
_entity_poly.pdbx_strand_id
1 'polypeptide(L)'
;NYIRTHKFIFFSVLFLLLLIPSMYHISSLFLKASTLPAKYTVVIDAGHGGFDPGKVGIDGSLEKDINLSIALKLRQLLIQNDVKVIMTRETDIALFEESDTNKKKADMRNRRNQIATYQPDIAVSIHQNSFPSESQKGAQVFYYVRSKESEQLA
;
A
#
# COMPACT_ATOMS: atom_id res chain seq x y z
N ASN A 1 -29.41 13.42 56.56
CA ASN A 1 -29.56 13.41 55.09
C ASN A 1 -28.65 14.40 54.37
N TYR A 2 -28.68 15.71 54.66
CA TYR A 2 -27.88 16.75 53.99
C TYR A 2 -26.36 16.48 53.86
N ILE A 3 -25.69 16.07 54.93
CA ILE A 3 -24.23 15.80 54.93
C ILE A 3 -23.87 14.63 53.99
N ARG A 4 -24.76 13.64 53.85
CA ARG A 4 -24.52 12.45 53.03
C ARG A 4 -24.63 12.79 51.55
N THR A 5 -25.60 13.62 51.16
CA THR A 5 -25.76 14.13 49.79
C THR A 5 -24.57 14.98 49.38
N HIS A 6 -24.07 15.85 50.26
CA HIS A 6 -22.92 16.72 49.95
C HIS A 6 -21.62 15.95 49.79
N LYS A 7 -21.39 14.91 50.61
CA LYS A 7 -20.26 14.00 50.41
C LYS A 7 -20.36 13.27 49.07
N PHE A 8 -21.54 12.79 48.70
CA PHE A 8 -21.74 12.10 47.43
C PHE A 8 -21.49 13.02 46.23
N ILE A 9 -22.03 14.25 46.26
CA ILE A 9 -21.78 15.26 45.22
C ILE A 9 -20.29 15.59 45.14
N PHE A 10 -19.62 15.80 46.27
CA PHE A 10 -18.19 16.08 46.33
C PHE A 10 -17.35 14.96 45.69
N PHE A 11 -17.61 13.69 46.03
CA PHE A 11 -16.88 12.56 45.44
C PHE A 11 -17.19 12.37 43.95
N SER A 12 -18.43 12.59 43.51
CA SER A 12 -18.79 12.52 42.09
C SER A 12 -18.11 13.62 41.26
N VAL A 13 -18.02 14.84 41.80
CA VAL A 13 -17.29 15.95 41.17
C VAL A 13 -15.79 15.65 41.12
N LEU A 14 -15.20 15.16 42.22
CA LEU A 14 -13.80 14.76 42.26
C LEU A 14 -13.47 13.64 41.26
N PHE A 15 -14.39 12.67 41.11
CA PHE A 15 -14.25 11.59 40.13
C PHE A 15 -14.32 12.10 38.68
N LEU A 16 -15.25 13.00 38.36
CA LEU A 16 -15.32 13.63 37.04
C LEU A 16 -14.06 14.47 36.72
N LEU A 17 -13.53 15.17 37.73
CA LEU A 17 -12.29 15.95 37.59
C LEU A 17 -11.07 15.08 37.29
N LEU A 18 -11.08 13.80 37.66
CA LEU A 18 -10.03 12.84 37.33
C LEU A 18 -10.27 12.13 35.99
N LEU A 19 -11.53 11.88 35.62
CA LEU A 19 -11.89 11.24 34.35
C LEU A 19 -11.52 12.10 33.15
N ILE A 20 -11.83 13.40 33.19
CA ILE A 20 -11.63 14.29 32.04
C ILE A 20 -10.14 14.35 31.61
N PRO A 21 -9.16 14.62 32.50
CA PRO A 21 -7.73 14.54 32.15
C PRO A 21 -7.30 13.16 31.68
N SER A 22 -7.84 12.08 32.27
CA SER A 22 -7.50 10.72 31.85
C SER A 22 -7.97 10.45 30.41
N MET A 23 -9.16 10.93 30.03
CA MET A 23 -9.67 10.82 28.67
C MET A 23 -8.84 11.62 27.68
N TYR A 24 -8.37 12.82 28.04
CA TYR A 24 -7.42 13.58 27.22
C TYR A 24 -6.07 12.87 27.09
N HIS A 25 -5.58 12.23 28.15
CA HIS A 25 -4.31 11.51 28.13
C HIS A 25 -4.40 10.23 27.28
N ILE A 26 -5.50 9.50 27.39
CA ILE A 26 -5.80 8.34 26.54
C ILE A 26 -5.93 8.77 25.08
N SER A 27 -6.70 9.84 24.80
CA SER A 27 -6.88 10.34 23.44
C SER A 27 -5.55 10.81 22.82
N SER A 28 -4.67 11.44 23.61
CA SER A 28 -3.35 11.86 23.13
C SER A 28 -2.41 10.68 22.90
N LEU A 29 -2.47 9.64 23.73
CA LEU A 29 -1.75 8.38 23.51
C LEU A 29 -2.23 7.67 22.24
N PHE A 30 -3.54 7.61 22.00
CA PHE A 30 -4.11 7.05 20.77
C PHE A 30 -3.71 7.85 19.53
N LEU A 31 -3.79 9.18 19.59
CA LEU A 31 -3.28 10.02 18.49
C LEU A 31 -1.81 9.74 18.24
N LYS A 32 -0.97 9.75 19.28
CA LYS A 32 0.47 9.55 19.16
C LYS A 32 0.81 8.19 18.56
N ALA A 33 0.13 7.13 18.99
CA ALA A 33 0.26 5.78 18.45
C ALA A 33 -0.17 5.71 16.97
N SER A 34 -1.29 6.35 16.61
CA SER A 34 -1.76 6.42 15.22
C SER A 34 -0.85 7.25 14.30
N THR A 35 -0.06 8.16 14.87
CA THR A 35 0.90 9.01 14.13
C THR A 35 2.33 8.46 14.14
N LEU A 36 2.60 7.31 14.76
CA LEU A 36 3.93 6.71 14.65
C LEU A 36 4.23 6.46 13.17
N PRO A 37 5.35 6.97 12.64
CA PRO A 37 5.67 6.79 11.23
C PRO A 37 5.81 5.30 10.95
N ALA A 38 5.21 4.86 9.84
CA ALA A 38 5.37 3.49 9.36
C ALA A 38 6.86 3.17 9.25
N LYS A 39 7.23 1.94 9.64
CA LYS A 39 8.63 1.52 9.71
C LYS A 39 9.30 1.46 8.34
N TYR A 40 8.52 1.11 7.31
CA TYR A 40 8.97 0.99 5.92
C TYR A 40 7.91 1.54 4.98
N THR A 41 8.37 2.06 3.84
CA THR A 41 7.56 2.47 2.70
C THR A 41 7.81 1.52 1.53
N VAL A 42 6.75 0.91 1.02
CA VAL A 42 6.79 0.03 -0.15
C VAL A 42 5.96 0.66 -1.27
N VAL A 43 6.55 0.80 -2.45
CA VAL A 43 5.76 1.08 -3.68
C VAL A 43 5.45 -0.24 -4.36
N ILE A 44 4.16 -0.49 -4.63
CA ILE A 44 3.71 -1.63 -5.42
C ILE A 44 3.25 -1.11 -6.78
N ASP A 45 3.88 -1.61 -7.82
CA ASP A 45 3.50 -1.37 -9.21
C ASP A 45 2.66 -2.52 -9.75
N ALA A 46 1.38 -2.27 -9.96
CA ALA A 46 0.50 -3.21 -10.66
C ALA A 46 0.71 -3.04 -12.17
N GLY A 47 1.51 -3.92 -12.79
CA GLY A 47 1.89 -3.80 -14.20
C GLY A 47 0.70 -3.67 -15.15
N HIS A 48 0.90 -2.97 -16.27
CA HIS A 48 -0.12 -2.68 -17.29
C HIS A 48 -1.34 -1.91 -16.73
N GLY A 49 -2.45 -1.82 -17.48
CA GLY A 49 -3.66 -1.12 -17.06
C GLY A 49 -4.27 -0.26 -18.17
N GLY A 50 -5.54 0.09 -18.04
CA GLY A 50 -6.28 0.88 -19.02
C GLY A 50 -6.24 0.22 -20.40
N PHE A 51 -5.66 0.93 -21.38
CA PHE A 51 -5.57 0.47 -22.76
C PHE A 51 -4.57 -0.68 -22.98
N ASP A 52 -3.65 -0.92 -22.05
CA ASP A 52 -2.65 -1.99 -22.17
C ASP A 52 -3.14 -3.21 -21.38
N PRO A 53 -3.63 -4.28 -22.03
CA PRO A 53 -4.08 -5.48 -21.33
C PRO A 53 -2.90 -6.31 -20.77
N GLY A 54 -1.67 -6.02 -21.20
CA GLY A 54 -0.55 -6.95 -21.07
C GLY A 54 -0.78 -8.19 -21.92
N LYS A 55 -0.35 -9.35 -21.44
CA LYS A 55 -0.67 -10.63 -22.07
C LYS A 55 -2.14 -10.99 -21.85
N VAL A 56 -2.77 -11.53 -22.90
CA VAL A 56 -4.09 -12.17 -22.83
C VAL A 56 -3.90 -13.69 -22.76
N GLY A 57 -4.48 -14.32 -21.74
CA GLY A 57 -4.51 -15.76 -21.56
C GLY A 57 -5.40 -16.46 -22.58
N ILE A 58 -5.23 -17.78 -22.72
CA ILE A 58 -6.04 -18.60 -23.64
C ILE A 58 -7.54 -18.58 -23.30
N ASP A 59 -7.85 -18.33 -22.03
CA ASP A 59 -9.19 -18.22 -21.45
C ASP A 59 -9.76 -16.78 -21.52
N GLY A 60 -9.01 -15.84 -22.10
CA GLY A 60 -9.35 -14.42 -22.15
C GLY A 60 -8.95 -13.63 -20.92
N SER A 61 -8.29 -14.24 -19.93
CA SER A 61 -7.79 -13.54 -18.74
C SER A 61 -6.79 -12.45 -19.14
N LEU A 62 -6.93 -11.24 -18.58
CA LEU A 62 -6.03 -10.13 -18.86
C LEU A 62 -4.96 -10.03 -17.77
N GLU A 63 -3.70 -9.95 -18.18
CA GLU A 63 -2.57 -9.79 -17.25
C GLU A 63 -2.76 -8.58 -16.33
N LYS A 64 -3.24 -7.45 -16.85
CA LYS A 64 -3.48 -6.23 -16.05
C LYS A 64 -4.44 -6.46 -14.87
N ASP A 65 -5.43 -7.33 -15.01
CA ASP A 65 -6.46 -7.59 -14.00
C ASP A 65 -5.91 -8.51 -12.91
N ILE A 66 -5.17 -9.54 -13.34
CA ILE A 66 -4.44 -10.44 -12.43
C ILE A 66 -3.42 -9.64 -11.61
N ASN A 67 -2.63 -8.79 -12.26
CA ASN A 67 -1.63 -7.95 -11.60
C ASN A 67 -2.26 -7.02 -10.57
N LEU A 68 -3.40 -6.37 -10.91
CA LEU A 68 -4.11 -5.50 -9.97
C LEU A 68 -4.64 -6.29 -8.76
N SER A 69 -5.24 -7.46 -9.00
CA SER A 69 -5.77 -8.31 -7.94
C SER A 69 -4.68 -8.74 -6.95
N ILE A 70 -3.52 -9.17 -7.45
CA ILE A 70 -2.38 -9.56 -6.61
C ILE A 70 -1.84 -8.34 -5.86
N ALA A 71 -1.68 -7.20 -6.53
CA ALA A 71 -1.15 -5.98 -5.93
C ALA A 71 -2.04 -5.46 -4.79
N LEU A 72 -3.36 -5.49 -4.95
CA LEU A 72 -4.31 -5.08 -3.91
C LEU A 72 -4.28 -6.03 -2.70
N LYS A 73 -4.13 -7.35 -2.93
CA LYS A 73 -3.94 -8.32 -1.85
C LYS A 73 -2.63 -8.06 -1.09
N LEU A 74 -1.52 -7.83 -1.81
CA LEU A 74 -0.23 -7.50 -1.20
C LEU A 74 -0.31 -6.20 -0.39
N ARG A 75 -0.93 -5.15 -0.93
CA ARG A 75 -1.19 -3.88 -0.22
C ARG A 75 -1.89 -4.11 1.10
N GLN A 76 -2.96 -4.91 1.10
CA GLN A 76 -3.72 -5.19 2.33
C GLN A 76 -2.86 -5.90 3.38
N LEU A 77 -2.09 -6.91 2.98
CA LEU A 77 -1.19 -7.64 3.87
C LEU A 77 -0.10 -6.74 4.45
N LEU A 78 0.49 -5.86 3.64
CA LEU A 78 1.54 -4.93 4.09
C LEU A 78 0.98 -3.87 5.06
N ILE A 79 -0.18 -3.28 4.77
CA ILE A 79 -0.84 -2.30 5.66
C ILE A 79 -1.15 -2.95 7.03
N GLN A 80 -1.58 -4.20 7.05
CA GLN A 80 -1.83 -4.95 8.29
C GLN A 80 -0.56 -5.20 9.13
N ASN A 81 0.62 -5.00 8.55
CA ASN A 81 1.92 -5.15 9.21
C ASN A 81 2.64 -3.80 9.37
N ASP A 82 1.89 -2.70 9.49
CA ASP A 82 2.39 -1.34 9.73
C ASP A 82 3.40 -0.84 8.66
N VAL A 83 3.25 -1.32 7.42
CA VAL A 83 4.01 -0.85 6.26
C VAL A 83 3.20 0.20 5.51
N LYS A 84 3.83 1.35 5.21
CA LYS A 84 3.24 2.36 4.32
C LYS A 84 3.29 1.84 2.90
N VAL A 85 2.13 1.68 2.27
CA VAL A 85 2.05 1.21 0.89
C VAL A 85 1.61 2.35 -0.03
N ILE A 86 2.31 2.48 -1.14
CA ILE A 86 1.96 3.38 -2.24
C ILE A 86 1.76 2.54 -3.49
N MET A 87 0.66 2.75 -4.19
CA MET A 87 0.34 2.01 -5.42
C MET A 87 0.59 2.90 -6.63
N THR A 88 1.15 2.38 -7.73
CA THR A 88 1.20 3.13 -9.00
C THR A 88 -0.19 3.29 -9.62
N ARG A 89 -1.08 2.31 -9.38
CA ARG A 89 -2.52 2.38 -9.67
C ARG A 89 -3.31 1.50 -8.70
N GLU A 90 -4.52 1.92 -8.36
CA GLU A 90 -5.47 1.14 -7.55
C GLU A 90 -6.69 0.67 -8.35
N THR A 91 -6.79 1.09 -9.61
CA THR A 91 -7.88 0.77 -10.54
C THR A 91 -7.31 0.41 -11.92
N ASP A 92 -8.20 0.06 -12.87
CA ASP A 92 -7.83 -0.23 -14.25
C ASP A 92 -7.55 1.06 -15.06
N ILE A 93 -6.37 1.65 -14.82
CA ILE A 93 -5.90 2.86 -15.49
C ILE A 93 -4.47 2.69 -15.99
N ALA A 94 -4.08 3.50 -16.97
CA ALA A 94 -2.68 3.70 -17.36
C ALA A 94 -2.29 5.17 -17.12
N LEU A 95 -1.00 5.40 -16.88
CA LEU A 95 -0.42 6.68 -16.51
C LEU A 95 0.21 7.38 -17.72
N PHE A 96 -0.61 7.91 -18.62
CA PHE A 96 -0.14 8.63 -19.81
C PHE A 96 -0.99 9.89 -20.04
N GLU A 97 -0.47 10.83 -20.84
CA GLU A 97 -1.23 11.97 -21.33
C GLU A 97 -1.77 11.68 -22.73
N GLU A 98 -2.96 12.17 -23.09
CA GLU A 98 -3.52 11.94 -24.44
C GLU A 98 -2.63 12.50 -25.58
N SER A 99 -1.76 13.46 -25.26
CA SER A 99 -0.73 14.01 -26.14
C SER A 99 0.45 13.06 -26.40
N ASP A 100 0.62 11.99 -25.61
CA ASP A 100 1.72 11.05 -25.74
C ASP A 100 1.62 10.23 -27.03
N THR A 101 2.61 10.41 -27.91
CA THR A 101 2.74 9.64 -29.17
C THR A 101 2.95 8.14 -28.93
N ASN A 102 3.53 7.76 -27.79
CA ASN A 102 3.68 6.37 -27.38
C ASN A 102 3.20 6.19 -25.94
N LYS A 103 1.89 5.95 -25.80
CA LYS A 103 1.20 5.78 -24.52
C LYS A 103 1.82 4.71 -23.62
N LYS A 104 2.32 3.60 -24.18
CA LYS A 104 2.94 2.51 -23.40
C LYS A 104 4.29 2.92 -22.81
N LYS A 105 5.12 3.60 -23.60
CA LYS A 105 6.39 4.14 -23.12
C LYS A 105 6.18 5.25 -22.09
N ALA A 106 5.14 6.07 -22.28
CA ALA A 106 4.78 7.10 -21.31
C ALA A 106 4.31 6.51 -19.98
N ASP A 107 3.41 5.52 -20.00
CA ASP A 107 2.96 4.77 -18.81
C ASP A 107 4.15 4.21 -18.01
N MET A 108 5.06 3.49 -18.67
CA MET A 108 6.26 2.96 -18.01
C MET A 108 7.17 4.04 -17.43
N ARG A 109 7.33 5.17 -18.15
CA ARG A 109 8.13 6.30 -17.65
C ARG A 109 7.47 6.93 -16.42
N ASN A 110 6.16 7.13 -16.44
CA ASN A 110 5.42 7.79 -15.37
C ASN A 110 5.37 6.92 -14.11
N ARG A 111 5.22 5.59 -14.23
CA ARG A 111 5.36 4.66 -13.11
C ARG A 111 6.75 4.72 -12.48
N ARG A 112 7.81 4.72 -13.29
CA ARG A 112 9.18 4.90 -12.80
C ARG A 112 9.33 6.23 -12.07
N ASN A 113 8.82 7.33 -12.64
CA ASN A 113 8.90 8.65 -12.03
C ASN A 113 8.16 8.72 -10.70
N GLN A 114 6.98 8.10 -10.60
CA GLN A 114 6.27 7.97 -9.34
C GLN A 114 7.10 7.22 -8.30
N ILE A 115 7.62 6.03 -8.64
CA ILE A 115 8.48 5.24 -7.74
C ILE A 115 9.68 6.09 -7.26
N ALA A 116 10.36 6.77 -8.18
CA ALA A 116 11.50 7.64 -7.87
C ALA A 116 11.12 8.84 -6.98
N THR A 117 9.92 9.40 -7.16
CA THR A 117 9.43 10.54 -6.36
C THR A 117 9.19 10.15 -4.90
N TYR A 118 8.64 8.96 -4.68
CA TYR A 118 8.32 8.48 -3.33
C TYR A 118 9.52 7.96 -2.55
N GLN A 119 10.63 7.65 -3.24
CA GLN A 119 11.87 7.12 -2.63
C GLN A 119 11.59 6.00 -1.61
N PRO A 120 10.89 4.92 -2.01
CA PRO A 120 10.53 3.86 -1.08
C PRO A 120 11.75 3.05 -0.65
N ASP A 121 11.63 2.35 0.48
CA ASP A 121 12.60 1.35 0.91
C ASP A 121 12.62 0.16 -0.06
N ILE A 122 11.44 -0.22 -0.58
CA ILE A 122 11.26 -1.31 -1.54
C ILE A 122 10.28 -0.88 -2.63
N ALA A 123 10.59 -1.24 -3.88
CA ALA A 123 9.63 -1.20 -4.98
C ALA A 123 9.41 -2.63 -5.52
N VAL A 124 8.14 -3.06 -5.61
CA VAL A 124 7.76 -4.37 -6.17
C VAL A 124 6.87 -4.13 -7.39
N SER A 125 7.27 -4.63 -8.56
CA SER A 125 6.41 -4.63 -9.75
C SER A 125 5.89 -6.04 -10.03
N ILE A 126 4.58 -6.17 -10.27
CA ILE A 126 3.89 -7.45 -10.44
C ILE A 126 3.49 -7.59 -11.90
N HIS A 127 3.91 -8.70 -12.52
CA HIS A 127 3.67 -9.06 -13.92
C HIS A 127 3.40 -10.56 -14.08
N GLN A 128 2.83 -10.94 -15.22
CA GLN A 128 2.67 -12.34 -15.62
C GLN A 128 3.58 -12.65 -16.81
N ASN A 129 4.31 -13.76 -16.71
CA ASN A 129 5.07 -14.28 -17.85
C ASN A 129 4.19 -15.15 -18.74
N SER A 130 4.59 -15.27 -20.01
CA SER A 130 3.90 -16.09 -20.99
C SER A 130 4.88 -16.80 -21.88
N PHE A 131 4.70 -18.11 -22.00
CA PHE A 131 5.53 -18.99 -22.80
C PHE A 131 4.66 -19.84 -23.73
N PRO A 132 5.16 -20.23 -24.92
CA PRO A 132 4.41 -21.11 -25.81
C PRO A 132 4.18 -22.52 -25.26
N SER A 133 5.04 -22.99 -24.34
CA SER A 133 4.96 -24.33 -23.76
C SER A 133 4.27 -24.30 -22.39
N GLU A 134 3.24 -25.12 -22.21
CA GLU A 134 2.54 -25.32 -20.94
C GLU A 134 3.42 -25.94 -19.84
N SER A 135 4.54 -26.57 -20.22
CA SER A 135 5.48 -27.12 -19.24
C SER A 135 6.20 -26.03 -18.43
N GLN A 136 6.22 -24.77 -18.91
CA GLN A 136 6.87 -23.65 -18.25
C GLN A 136 5.88 -22.95 -17.33
N LYS A 137 6.08 -23.10 -16.01
CA LYS A 137 5.20 -22.57 -14.97
C LYS A 137 5.99 -22.27 -13.69
N GLY A 138 5.46 -21.37 -12.86
CA GLY A 138 6.03 -21.02 -11.56
C GLY A 138 6.35 -19.53 -11.45
N ALA A 139 6.73 -19.12 -10.23
CA ALA A 139 7.12 -17.75 -9.95
C ALA A 139 8.56 -17.49 -10.44
N GLN A 140 8.80 -16.27 -10.92
CA GLN A 140 10.12 -15.76 -11.26
C GLN A 140 10.25 -14.36 -10.68
N VAL A 141 11.41 -14.07 -10.07
CA VAL A 141 11.72 -12.74 -9.54
C VAL A 141 12.88 -12.17 -10.33
N PHE A 142 12.71 -10.95 -10.81
CA PHE A 142 13.76 -10.19 -11.49
C PHE A 142 14.22 -9.07 -10.58
N TYR A 143 15.53 -8.89 -10.49
CA TYR A 143 16.15 -7.83 -9.71
C TYR A 143 17.20 -7.10 -10.53
N TYR A 144 17.61 -5.92 -10.07
CA TYR A 144 18.68 -5.19 -10.72
C TYR A 144 20.02 -5.84 -10.36
N VAL A 145 20.67 -6.46 -11.35
CA VAL A 145 21.91 -7.26 -11.20
C VAL A 145 23.06 -6.54 -10.48
N ARG A 146 23.06 -5.20 -10.41
CA ARG A 146 24.08 -4.40 -9.74
C ARG A 146 23.70 -3.96 -8.31
N SER A 147 22.55 -4.38 -7.79
CA SER A 147 22.13 -4.11 -6.41
C SER A 147 22.12 -5.40 -5.60
N LYS A 148 22.98 -5.45 -4.58
CA LYS A 148 23.03 -6.57 -3.62
C LYS A 148 21.77 -6.62 -2.76
N GLU A 149 21.19 -5.46 -2.47
CA GLU A 149 19.97 -5.32 -1.68
C GLU A 149 18.78 -5.90 -2.45
N SER A 150 18.71 -5.64 -3.77
CA SER A 150 17.66 -6.21 -4.62
C SER A 150 17.85 -7.71 -4.83
N GLU A 151 19.09 -8.19 -4.87
CA GLU A 151 19.41 -9.62 -4.91
C GLU A 151 18.98 -10.34 -3.63
N GLN A 152 19.21 -9.75 -2.46
CA GLN A 152 18.78 -10.32 -1.18
C GLN A 152 17.27 -10.34 -0.99
N LEU A 153 16.57 -9.37 -1.60
CA LEU A 153 15.11 -9.28 -1.56
C LEU A 153 14.44 -10.32 -2.48
N ALA A 154 15.10 -10.72 -3.56
CA ALA A 154 14.58 -11.60 -4.61
C ALA A 154 14.72 -13.09 -4.27
#